data_AF-A0A5J4KMN8-F1
#
_entry.id   AF-A0A5J4KMN8-F1
#
_cell.length_a   1.000
_cell.length_b   1.000
_cell.length_c   1.000
_cell.angle_alpha   90.00
_cell.angle_beta   90.00
_cell.angle_gamma   90.00
#
_symmetry.space_group_name_H-M   'P 1'
#
loop_
_entity.id
_entity.type
_entity.pdbx_description
1 polymer ?
#
loop_
_entity_poly.entity_id
_entity_poly.type
_entity_poly.pdbx_seq_one_letter_code
_entity_poly.pdbx_strand_id
1 'polypeptide(L)'
;MKTFTQTKEIFIDAIEQLKRLEGPEKVTKALRTLKEREAGKLCYQAEEDLPQAELVLLKDRLKVGKTTWERYKHIFLESMLKRK
;
A
#
# COMPACT_ATOMS: atom_id res chain seq x y z
N MET A 1 -15.21 8.21 2.30
CA MET A 1 -15.77 6.95 2.82
C MET A 1 -15.93 5.95 1.69
N LYS A 2 -14.85 5.24 1.38
CA LYS A 2 -14.95 3.97 0.64
C LYS A 2 -15.39 2.88 1.61
N THR A 3 -16.12 1.88 1.13
CA THR A 3 -16.47 0.71 1.96
C THR A 3 -15.26 -0.18 2.18
N PHE A 4 -15.27 -0.99 3.25
CA PHE A 4 -14.24 -2.00 3.51
C PHE A 4 -13.93 -2.86 2.28
N THR A 5 -14.97 -3.33 1.58
CA THR A 5 -14.82 -4.17 0.38
C THR A 5 -14.08 -3.45 -0.73
N GLN A 6 -14.44 -2.21 -1.04
CA GLN A 6 -13.77 -1.41 -2.07
C GLN A 6 -12.32 -1.11 -1.71
N THR A 7 -12.06 -0.70 -0.46
CA THR A 7 -10.71 -0.44 0.02
C THR A 7 -9.86 -1.71 -0.07
N LYS A 8 -10.42 -2.85 0.32
CA LYS A 8 -9.77 -4.16 0.24
C LYS A 8 -9.42 -4.56 -1.19
N GLU A 9 -10.36 -4.46 -2.14
CA GLU A 9 -10.11 -4.85 -3.54
C GLU A 9 -8.98 -4.03 -4.17
N ILE A 10 -9.01 -2.71 -3.97
CA ILE A 10 -7.96 -1.80 -4.48
C ILE A 10 -6.60 -2.16 -3.87
N PHE A 11 -6.58 -2.48 -2.57
CA PHE A 11 -5.34 -2.81 -1.87
C PHE A 11 -4.79 -4.18 -2.29
N ILE A 12 -5.66 -5.17 -2.52
CA ILE A 12 -5.26 -6.48 -3.04
C ILE A 12 -4.56 -6.32 -4.38
N ASP A 13 -5.18 -5.61 -5.32
CA ASP A 13 -4.61 -5.37 -6.64
C ASP A 13 -3.24 -4.67 -6.56
N ALA A 14 -3.12 -3.63 -5.73
CA ALA A 14 -1.85 -2.93 -5.52
C ALA A 14 -0.74 -3.83 -4.96
N ILE A 15 -1.07 -4.70 -3.99
CA ILE A 15 -0.10 -5.62 -3.37
C ILE A 15 0.26 -6.76 -4.31
N GLU A 16 -0.69 -7.29 -5.08
CA GLU A 16 -0.41 -8.30 -6.10
C GLU A 16 0.50 -7.76 -7.19
N GLN A 17 0.27 -6.52 -7.65
CA GLN A 17 1.18 -5.84 -8.56
C GLN A 17 2.57 -5.73 -7.95
N LEU A 18 2.70 -5.26 -6.69
CA LEU A 18 4.01 -5.17 -6.02
C LEU A 18 4.73 -6.52 -5.93
N LYS A 19 4.03 -7.61 -5.60
CA LYS A 19 4.61 -8.95 -5.54
C LYS A 19 5.11 -9.43 -6.90
N ARG A 20 4.36 -9.14 -7.99
CA ARG A 20 4.82 -9.44 -9.36
C ARG A 20 6.12 -8.71 -9.68
N LEU A 21 6.28 -7.50 -9.16
CA LEU A 21 7.50 -6.71 -9.34
C LEU A 21 8.70 -7.16 -8.50
N GLU A 22 8.53 -8.11 -7.57
CA GLU A 22 9.63 -8.74 -6.81
C GLU A 22 10.22 -9.97 -7.52
N GLY A 23 9.65 -10.37 -8.66
CA GLY A 23 10.12 -11.50 -9.47
C GLY A 23 11.40 -11.23 -10.28
N PRO A 24 11.90 -12.24 -11.01
CA PRO A 24 13.12 -12.15 -11.84
C PRO A 24 12.98 -11.23 -13.06
N GLU A 25 11.77 -10.75 -13.35
CA GLU A 25 11.55 -9.74 -14.36
C GLU A 25 12.35 -8.48 -14.00
N LYS A 26 13.08 -7.92 -14.98
CA LYS A 26 13.84 -6.68 -14.84
C LYS A 26 12.88 -5.50 -14.70
N VAL A 27 12.16 -5.45 -13.61
CA VAL A 27 11.33 -4.31 -13.26
C VAL A 27 12.27 -3.18 -12.89
N THR A 28 12.08 -2.04 -13.54
CA THR A 28 12.86 -0.86 -13.22
C THR A 28 12.59 -0.48 -11.77
N LYS A 29 13.64 -0.20 -11.00
CA LYS A 29 13.54 0.30 -9.61
C LYS A 29 12.52 1.44 -9.48
N ALA A 30 12.41 2.28 -10.51
CA ALA A 30 11.43 3.36 -10.63
C ALA A 30 9.97 2.88 -10.59
N LEU A 31 9.62 1.83 -11.34
CA LEU A 31 8.25 1.28 -11.36
C LEU A 31 7.88 0.67 -10.00
N ARG A 32 8.82 -0.03 -9.36
CA ARG A 32 8.63 -0.54 -7.99
C ARG A 32 8.39 0.60 -7.00
N THR A 33 9.23 1.64 -7.02
CA THR A 33 9.04 2.81 -6.13
C THR A 33 7.70 3.51 -6.38
N LEU A 34 7.25 3.62 -7.63
CA LEU A 34 5.95 4.19 -7.95
C LEU A 34 4.81 3.38 -7.31
N LYS A 35 4.86 2.05 -7.40
CA LYS A 35 3.85 1.17 -6.82
C LYS A 35 3.89 1.16 -5.29
N GLU A 36 5.08 1.20 -4.69
CA GLU A 36 5.24 1.32 -3.23
C GLU A 36 4.64 2.65 -2.72
N ARG A 37 4.79 3.73 -3.50
CA ARG A 37 4.15 5.03 -3.21
C ARG A 37 2.62 4.95 -3.29
N GLU A 38 2.08 4.32 -4.34
CA GLU A 38 0.63 4.11 -4.47
C GLU A 38 0.07 3.32 -3.29
N ALA A 39 0.73 2.24 -2.89
CA ALA A 39 0.38 1.47 -1.71
C ALA A 39 0.43 2.31 -0.42
N GLY A 40 1.42 3.19 -0.29
CA GLY A 40 1.53 4.11 0.85
C GLY A 40 0.36 5.09 0.94
N LYS A 41 -0.10 5.64 -0.19
CA LYS A 41 -1.31 6.46 -0.24
C LYS A 41 -2.54 5.67 0.23
N LEU A 42 -2.67 4.43 -0.23
CA LEU A 42 -3.78 3.55 0.16
C LEU A 42 -3.75 3.21 1.65
N CYS A 43 -2.56 3.09 2.27
CA CYS A 43 -2.43 2.88 3.71
C CYS A 43 -3.07 4.04 4.49
N TYR A 44 -2.76 5.28 4.13
CA TYR A 44 -3.36 6.46 4.76
C TYR A 44 -4.87 6.51 4.54
N GLN A 45 -5.33 6.31 3.30
CA GLN A 45 -6.76 6.32 3.00
C GLN A 45 -7.52 5.23 3.77
N ALA A 46 -6.95 4.04 3.90
CA ALA A 46 -7.55 2.98 4.71
C ALA A 46 -7.63 3.38 6.18
N GLU A 47 -6.60 4.02 6.73
CA GLU A 47 -6.60 4.50 8.12
C GLU A 47 -7.63 5.61 8.38
N GLU A 48 -7.95 6.42 7.37
CA GLU A 48 -8.98 7.45 7.45
C GLU A 48 -10.41 6.91 7.22
N ASP A 49 -10.57 5.96 6.29
CA ASP A 49 -11.87 5.44 5.87
C ASP A 49 -12.39 4.29 6.76
N LEU A 50 -11.50 3.52 7.41
CA LEU A 50 -11.85 2.30 8.13
C LEU A 50 -11.61 2.40 9.65
N PRO A 51 -12.52 1.85 10.48
CA PRO A 51 -12.28 1.70 11.90
C PRO A 51 -11.13 0.71 12.19
N GLN A 52 -10.54 0.83 13.38
CA GLN A 52 -9.38 0.02 13.79
C GLN A 52 -9.58 -1.50 13.63
N ALA A 53 -10.78 -2.02 13.93
CA ALA A 53 -11.07 -3.44 13.78
C ALA A 53 -11.01 -3.91 12.32
N GLU A 54 -11.56 -3.11 11.40
CA GLU A 54 -11.51 -3.39 9.96
C GLU A 54 -10.09 -3.23 9.41
N LEU A 55 -9.32 -2.25 9.89
CA LEU A 55 -7.90 -2.12 9.54
C LEU A 55 -7.07 -3.34 9.92
N VAL A 56 -7.31 -3.91 11.10
CA VAL A 56 -6.63 -5.14 11.54
C VAL A 56 -6.99 -6.30 10.60
N LEU A 57 -8.27 -6.47 10.28
CA LEU A 57 -8.73 -7.50 9.34
C LEU A 57 -8.17 -7.31 7.93
N LEU A 58 -8.04 -6.06 7.47
CA LEU A 58 -7.47 -5.73 6.17
C LEU A 58 -6.00 -6.14 6.11
N LYS A 59 -5.19 -5.75 7.10
CA LYS A 59 -3.76 -6.08 7.17
C LYS A 59 -3.53 -7.59 7.20
N ASP A 60 -4.35 -8.31 7.97
CA ASP A 60 -4.30 -9.77 8.05
C ASP A 60 -4.62 -10.44 6.71
N ARG A 61 -5.73 -10.04 6.04
CA ARG A 61 -6.10 -10.58 4.71
C ARG A 61 -5.03 -10.33 3.64
N LEU A 62 -4.39 -9.16 3.69
CA LEU A 62 -3.34 -8.80 2.74
C LEU A 62 -1.99 -9.48 3.06
N LYS A 63 -1.88 -10.11 4.24
CA LYS A 63 -0.63 -10.61 4.82
C LYS A 63 0.45 -9.53 4.87
N VAL A 64 0.04 -8.29 5.16
CA VAL A 64 0.93 -7.13 5.26
C VAL A 64 1.19 -6.85 6.73
N GLY A 65 2.39 -7.17 7.19
CA GLY A 65 2.82 -6.88 8.56
C GLY A 65 2.97 -5.38 8.82
N LYS A 66 3.02 -5.00 10.11
CA LYS A 66 3.19 -3.60 10.55
C LYS A 66 4.40 -2.92 9.91
N THR A 67 5.53 -3.62 9.82
CA THR A 67 6.77 -3.07 9.23
C THR A 67 6.59 -2.70 7.76
N THR A 68 5.95 -3.56 6.97
CA THR A 68 5.68 -3.31 5.55
C THR A 68 4.67 -2.17 5.36
N TRP A 69 3.65 -2.13 6.21
CA TRP A 69 2.65 -1.05 6.23
C TRP A 69 3.30 0.32 6.48
N GLU A 70 4.12 0.44 7.53
CA GLU A 70 4.83 1.67 7.84
C GLU A 70 5.85 2.05 6.76
N ARG A 71 6.52 1.06 6.15
CA ARG A 71 7.43 1.31 5.02
C ARG A 71 6.72 1.96 3.84
N TYR A 72 5.55 1.45 3.44
CA TYR A 72 4.81 2.05 2.33
C TYR A 72 4.38 3.48 2.65
N LYS A 73 3.90 3.73 3.87
CA LYS A 73 3.56 5.09 4.34
C LYS A 73 4.77 6.02 4.28
N HIS A 74 5.94 5.57 4.75
CA HIS A 74 7.17 6.34 4.71
C HIS A 74 7.58 6.72 3.28
N ILE A 75 7.58 5.74 2.36
CA ILE A 75 7.90 5.98 0.94
C ILE A 75 6.95 7.01 0.33
N PHE A 76 5.66 6.94 0.67
CA PHE A 76 4.69 7.95 0.23
C PHE A 76 5.01 9.34 0.81
N LEU A 77 5.28 9.45 2.11
CA LEU A 77 5.66 10.73 2.73
C LEU A 77 6.91 11.34 2.09
N GLU A 78 7.98 10.55 1.92
CA GLU A 78 9.21 11.02 1.28
C GLU A 78 8.96 11.53 -0.14
N SER A 79 8.08 10.86 -0.89
CA SER A 79 7.71 11.27 -2.25
C SER A 79 6.92 12.58 -2.31
N MET A 80 6.27 12.97 -1.20
CA MET A 80 5.55 14.23 -1.06
C MET A 80 6.51 15.36 -0.64
N LEU A 81 7.49 15.05 0.22
CA LEU A 81 8.50 16.02 0.67
C LEU A 81 9.48 16.43 -0.44
N LYS A 82 9.86 15.51 -1.33
CA LYS A 82 10.74 15.79 -2.48
C LYS A 82 10.09 16.62 -3.61
N ARG A 83 8.81 16.98 -3.49
CA ARG A 83 8.07 17.81 -4.47
C ARG A 83 7.93 19.29 -4.04
N LYS A 84 8.50 19.67 -2.89
CA LYS A 84 8.67 21.06 -2.46
C LYS A 84 10.06 21.55 -2.84
#